data_AF-A0A023ECM1-F1
#
_entry.id   AF-A0A023ECM1-F1
#
_cell.length_a   1.000
_cell.length_b   1.000
_cell.length_c   1.000
_cell.angle_alpha   90.00
_cell.angle_beta   90.00
_cell.angle_gamma   90.00
#
_symmetry.space_group_name_H-M   'P 1'
#
loop_
_entity.id
_entity.type
_entity.pdbx_description
1 polymer ?
#
loop_
_entity_poly.entity_id
_entity_poly.type
_entity_poly.pdbx_seq_one_letter_code
_entity_poly.pdbx_strand_id
1 'polypeptide(L)'
;MQSFTVICFLAMCTVAITSAYPQEPVLADEVRSFANSLFDELPEECYQAAVENLRLKRATCDLLSGFGVGDSACAAHCIARGNRGGYCNSQKVCVCRN
;
A
#
# COMPACT_ATOMS: atom_id res chain seq x y z
N MET A 1 16.40 19.11 -30.32
CA MET A 1 16.51 17.69 -29.88
C MET A 1 16.54 17.55 -28.36
N GLN A 2 17.22 18.44 -27.63
CA GLN A 2 17.24 18.44 -26.15
C GLN A 2 15.86 18.70 -25.50
N SER A 3 15.04 19.60 -26.07
CA SER A 3 13.72 19.92 -25.49
C SER A 3 12.75 18.74 -25.59
N PHE A 4 12.78 17.97 -26.67
CA PHE A 4 11.92 16.80 -26.84
C PHE A 4 12.30 15.66 -25.88
N THR A 5 13.60 15.45 -25.65
CA THR A 5 14.06 14.42 -24.70
C THR A 5 13.70 14.77 -23.26
N VAL A 6 13.78 16.06 -22.87
CA VAL A 6 13.33 16.54 -21.55
C VAL A 6 11.82 16.38 -21.38
N ILE A 7 11.01 16.74 -22.38
CA ILE A 7 9.55 16.58 -22.33
C ILE A 7 9.17 15.10 -22.22
N CYS A 8 9.81 14.21 -22.99
CA CYS A 8 9.57 12.77 -22.89
C CYS A 8 9.96 12.20 -21.53
N PHE A 9 11.10 12.63 -20.96
CA PHE A 9 11.51 12.20 -19.63
C PHE A 9 10.52 12.65 -18.55
N LEU A 10 10.06 13.91 -18.60
CA LEU A 10 9.07 14.42 -17.66
C LEU A 10 7.74 13.68 -17.77
N ALA A 11 7.28 13.39 -18.99
CA ALA A 11 6.06 12.62 -19.23
C ALA A 11 6.18 11.16 -18.73
N MET A 12 7.33 10.51 -18.93
CA MET A 12 7.59 9.17 -18.40
C MET A 12 7.61 9.18 -16.86
N CYS A 13 8.22 10.21 -16.25
CA CYS A 13 8.23 10.37 -14.80
C CYS A 13 6.82 10.59 -14.24
N THR A 14 5.99 11.44 -14.86
CA THR A 14 4.62 11.66 -14.37
C THR A 14 3.78 10.40 -14.46
N VAL A 15 3.89 9.61 -15.52
CA VAL A 15 3.18 8.33 -15.67
C VAL A 15 3.64 7.31 -14.62
N ALA A 16 4.96 7.18 -14.40
CA ALA A 16 5.51 6.30 -13.36
C ALA A 16 5.09 6.72 -11.94
N ILE A 17 5.00 8.02 -11.68
CA ILE A 17 4.51 8.53 -10.40
C ILE A 17 3.02 8.25 -10.25
N THR A 18 2.19 8.41 -11.29
CA THR A 18 0.75 8.09 -11.21
C THR A 18 0.46 6.60 -11.01
N SER A 19 1.31 5.70 -11.51
CA SER A 19 1.17 4.25 -11.29
C SER A 19 1.77 3.76 -9.97
N ALA A 20 2.72 4.51 -9.40
CA ALA A 20 3.29 4.26 -8.07
C ALA A 20 2.51 4.96 -6.94
N TYR A 21 1.71 5.98 -7.26
CA TYR A 21 0.74 6.55 -6.34
C TYR A 21 -0.39 5.54 -6.13
N PRO A 22 -0.74 5.22 -4.88
CA PRO A 22 -2.03 4.63 -4.62
C PRO A 22 -3.09 5.62 -5.13
N GLN A 23 -3.88 5.25 -6.13
CA GLN A 23 -5.21 5.81 -6.28
C GLN A 23 -6.01 5.36 -5.05
N GLU A 24 -6.05 6.16 -3.99
CA GLU A 24 -7.19 6.20 -3.06
C GLU A 24 -7.25 7.59 -2.41
N PRO A 25 -8.23 8.40 -2.83
CA PRO A 25 -9.37 8.58 -1.92
C PRO A 25 -10.70 8.03 -2.48
N VAL A 26 -10.81 7.75 -3.79
CA VAL A 26 -12.11 7.40 -4.41
C VAL A 26 -12.50 5.93 -4.21
N LEU A 27 -11.57 4.99 -4.33
CA LEU A 27 -11.85 3.56 -4.09
C LEU A 27 -12.02 3.26 -2.59
N ALA A 28 -11.39 4.07 -1.71
CA ALA A 28 -11.45 3.88 -0.27
C ALA A 28 -12.85 4.22 0.23
N ASP A 29 -13.44 5.31 -0.27
CA ASP A 29 -14.77 5.75 0.13
C ASP A 29 -15.86 4.77 -0.29
N GLU A 30 -15.78 4.18 -1.49
CA GLU A 30 -16.76 3.16 -1.93
C GLU A 30 -16.61 1.84 -1.15
N VAL A 31 -15.38 1.35 -0.99
CA VAL A 31 -15.11 0.10 -0.25
C VAL A 31 -15.43 0.27 1.23
N ARG A 32 -15.18 1.45 1.80
CA ARG A 32 -15.49 1.77 3.20
C ARG A 32 -16.99 1.95 3.42
N SER A 33 -17.72 2.55 2.48
CA SER A 33 -19.18 2.62 2.53
C SER A 33 -19.82 1.22 2.48
N PHE A 34 -19.35 0.37 1.56
CA PHE A 34 -19.81 -1.02 1.46
C PHE A 34 -19.43 -1.84 2.70
N ALA A 35 -18.20 -1.72 3.17
CA ALA A 35 -17.72 -2.34 4.40
C ALA A 35 -18.57 -1.89 5.61
N ASN A 36 -18.77 -0.58 5.80
CA ASN A 36 -19.56 -0.04 6.90
C ASN A 36 -21.00 -0.57 6.85
N SER A 37 -21.62 -0.63 5.67
CA SER A 37 -22.96 -1.21 5.51
C SER A 37 -23.04 -2.71 5.83
N LEU A 38 -21.94 -3.45 5.61
CA LEU A 38 -21.85 -4.87 5.92
C LEU A 38 -21.52 -5.14 7.41
N PHE A 39 -20.80 -4.23 8.05
CA PHE A 39 -20.40 -4.34 9.45
C PHE A 39 -21.43 -3.78 10.44
N ASP A 40 -22.34 -2.90 10.02
CA ASP A 40 -23.40 -2.31 10.87
C ASP A 40 -24.42 -3.36 11.38
N GLU A 41 -24.53 -4.51 10.70
CA GLU A 41 -25.46 -5.59 11.03
C GLU A 41 -24.79 -6.78 11.76
N LEU A 42 -23.46 -6.72 11.98
CA LEU A 42 -22.69 -7.85 12.50
C LEU A 42 -22.51 -7.75 14.04
N PRO A 43 -22.81 -8.81 14.83
CA PRO A 43 -22.56 -8.81 16.27
C PRO A 43 -21.11 -8.46 16.60
N GLU A 44 -20.85 -7.66 17.65
CA GLU A 44 -19.50 -7.18 18.02
C GLU A 44 -18.45 -8.31 18.10
N GLU A 45 -18.84 -9.51 18.53
CA GLU A 45 -17.95 -10.68 18.60
C GLU A 45 -17.46 -11.14 17.21
N CYS A 46 -18.28 -11.01 16.18
CA CYS A 46 -17.96 -11.43 14.83
C CYS A 46 -17.14 -10.36 14.07
N TYR A 47 -17.25 -9.07 14.46
CA TYR A 47 -16.38 -8.00 13.97
C TYR A 47 -14.91 -8.22 14.39
N GLN A 48 -14.68 -8.53 15.66
CA GLN A 48 -13.33 -8.86 16.16
C GLN A 48 -12.74 -10.06 15.41
N ALA A 49 -13.52 -11.12 15.23
CA ALA A 49 -13.10 -12.29 14.46
C ALA A 49 -12.82 -11.95 12.98
N ALA A 50 -13.63 -11.09 12.36
CA ALA A 50 -13.42 -10.65 10.98
C ALA A 50 -12.14 -9.82 10.83
N VAL A 51 -11.87 -8.89 11.75
CA VAL A 51 -10.65 -8.07 11.74
C VAL A 51 -9.40 -8.92 11.99
N GLU A 52 -9.44 -9.89 12.91
CA GLU A 52 -8.34 -10.82 13.12
C GLU A 52 -8.07 -11.72 11.90
N ASN A 53 -9.11 -12.11 11.16
CA ASN A 53 -8.99 -12.97 9.98
C ASN A 53 -8.89 -12.19 8.66
N LEU A 54 -8.85 -10.85 8.71
CA LEU A 54 -8.77 -10.00 7.53
C LEU A 54 -7.36 -10.06 6.94
N ARG A 55 -7.16 -11.02 6.02
CA ARG A 55 -5.93 -11.10 5.21
C ARG A 55 -5.94 -10.03 4.12
N LEU A 56 -5.48 -8.83 4.49
CA LEU A 56 -5.11 -7.82 3.51
C LEU A 56 -3.96 -8.36 2.65
N LYS A 57 -4.11 -8.29 1.31
CA LYS A 57 -3.06 -8.72 0.38
C LYS A 57 -1.79 -7.89 0.59
N ARG A 58 -0.74 -8.51 1.15
CA ARG A 58 0.56 -7.88 1.39
C ARG A 58 1.38 -7.92 0.10
N ALA A 59 1.16 -6.93 -0.77
CA ALA A 59 1.83 -6.85 -2.06
C ALA A 59 3.16 -6.08 -2.03
N THR A 60 3.46 -5.33 -0.97
CA THR A 60 4.62 -4.43 -0.92
C THR A 60 5.95 -5.17 -1.04
N CYS A 61 6.19 -6.19 -0.21
CA CYS A 61 7.44 -6.94 -0.23
C CYS A 61 7.50 -7.99 -1.35
N ASP A 62 6.36 -8.51 -1.83
CA ASP A 62 6.31 -9.49 -2.92
C ASP A 62 6.50 -8.82 -4.28
N LEU A 63 5.65 -7.84 -4.64
CA LEU A 63 5.66 -7.22 -5.97
C LEU A 63 6.90 -6.35 -6.21
N LEU A 64 7.40 -5.67 -5.19
CA LEU A 64 8.56 -4.77 -5.34
C LEU A 64 9.90 -5.47 -5.14
N SER A 65 9.91 -6.78 -4.84
CA SER A 65 11.18 -7.51 -4.68
C SER A 65 11.96 -7.68 -5.98
N GLY A 66 11.28 -7.74 -7.13
CA GLY A 66 11.93 -7.77 -8.45
C GLY A 66 12.70 -6.47 -8.79
N PHE A 67 12.34 -5.37 -8.13
CA PHE A 67 12.98 -4.07 -8.30
C PHE A 67 14.00 -3.74 -7.20
N GLY A 68 14.15 -4.62 -6.19
CA GLY A 68 15.07 -4.41 -5.06
C GLY A 68 14.68 -3.28 -4.10
N VAL A 69 13.46 -2.73 -4.22
CA VAL A 69 12.97 -1.59 -3.40
C VAL A 69 11.89 -1.99 -2.38
N GLY A 70 11.64 -3.29 -2.20
CA GLY A 70 10.63 -3.80 -1.28
C GLY A 70 10.84 -3.34 0.17
N ASP A 71 12.08 -3.38 0.66
CA ASP A 71 12.43 -2.91 2.00
C ASP A 71 12.17 -1.41 2.17
N SER A 72 12.54 -0.60 1.18
CA SER A 72 12.32 0.85 1.19
C SER A 72 10.83 1.20 1.22
N ALA A 73 10.02 0.51 0.41
CA ALA A 73 8.57 0.69 0.41
C ALA A 73 7.93 0.25 1.74
N CYS A 74 8.39 -0.87 2.32
CA CYS A 74 7.98 -1.31 3.65
C CYS A 74 8.36 -0.28 4.73
N ALA A 75 9.59 0.24 4.69
CA ALA A 75 10.05 1.25 5.63
C ALA A 75 9.21 2.53 5.55
N ALA A 76 8.97 3.05 4.34
CA ALA A 76 8.11 4.21 4.13
C ALA A 76 6.68 3.98 4.66
N HIS A 77 6.10 2.81 4.41
CA HIS A 77 4.78 2.45 4.94
C HIS A 77 4.74 2.46 6.47
N CYS A 78 5.75 1.89 7.11
CA CYS A 78 5.85 1.84 8.57
C CYS A 78 6.05 3.23 9.19
N ILE A 79 6.86 4.08 8.57
CA ILE A 79 7.08 5.47 9.00
C ILE A 79 5.79 6.28 8.91
N ALA A 80 5.02 6.13 7.83
CA ALA A 80 3.72 6.79 7.68
C ALA A 80 2.72 6.40 8.79
N ARG A 81 2.87 5.21 9.38
CA ARG A 81 2.09 4.75 10.56
C ARG A 81 2.70 5.14 11.92
N GLY A 82 3.78 5.91 11.95
CA GLY A 82 4.43 6.38 13.18
C GLY A 82 5.50 5.45 13.75
N ASN A 83 5.90 4.39 13.05
CA ASN A 83 7.02 3.54 13.45
C ASN A 83 8.36 4.15 12.99
N ARG A 84 9.50 3.68 13.50
CA ARG A 84 10.84 4.15 13.08
C ARG A 84 11.28 3.62 11.71
N GLY A 85 10.59 2.61 11.19
CA GLY A 85 10.87 2.01 9.89
C GLY A 85 10.31 0.60 9.79
N GLY A 86 10.76 -0.13 8.78
CA GLY A 86 10.37 -1.52 8.54
C GLY A 86 11.29 -2.20 7.53
N TYR A 87 11.19 -3.52 7.44
CA TYR A 87 11.94 -4.35 6.51
C TYR A 87 11.10 -5.55 6.07
N CYS A 88 11.45 -6.15 4.93
CA CYS A 88 10.85 -7.37 4.43
C CYS A 88 11.58 -8.58 5.02
N ASN A 89 10.84 -9.51 5.64
CA ASN A 89 11.42 -10.77 6.09
C ASN A 89 11.56 -11.81 4.94
N SER A 90 12.12 -12.98 5.25
CA SER A 90 12.31 -14.08 4.28
C SER A 90 11.00 -14.62 3.69
N GLN A 91 9.88 -14.42 4.39
CA GLN A 91 8.53 -14.80 3.94
C GLN A 91 7.82 -13.66 3.18
N LYS A 92 8.57 -12.62 2.77
CA LYS A 92 8.03 -11.46 2.03
C LYS A 92 6.93 -10.72 2.81
N VAL A 93 7.04 -10.71 4.13
CA VAL A 93 6.18 -9.95 5.04
C VAL A 93 6.90 -8.68 5.48
N CYS A 94 6.24 -7.54 5.33
CA CYS A 94 6.72 -6.26 5.88
C CYS A 94 6.58 -6.26 7.41
N VAL A 95 7.69 -6.06 8.11
CA VAL A 95 7.78 -6.01 9.58
C VAL A 95 8.18 -4.59 9.98
N CYS A 96 7.30 -3.89 10.69
CA CYS A 96 7.60 -2.56 11.24
C CYS A 96 8.43 -2.68 12.53
N ARG A 97 9.34 -1.74 12.74
CA ARG A 97 10.16 -1.60 13.96
C ARG A 97 9.87 -0.25 14.63
N ASN A 98 9.76 -0.28 15.95
CA ASN A 98 9.53 0.92 16.77
C ASN A 98 10.81 1.72 17.04
#